data_AF-A0A2K3M6X1-F1
#
_entry.id   AF-A0A2K3M6X1-F1
#
_cell.length_a   1.000
_cell.length_b   1.000
_cell.length_c   1.000
_cell.angle_alpha   90.00
_cell.angle_beta   90.00
_cell.angle_gamma   90.00
#
_symmetry.space_group_name_H-M   'P 1'
#
loop_
_entity.id
_entity.type
_entity.pdbx_description
1 polymer ?
#
loop_
_entity_poly.entity_id
_entity_poly.type
_entity_poly.pdbx_seq_one_letter_code
_entity_poly.pdbx_strand_id
1 'polypeptide(L)'
;SSTSFAERLVGFACVEGIFFSGSFCAIFWLKKRGLMPGLTFSNELISRDEGLHCDFACMLYSLLLRPLDSERVRNIVHEAVEIETEFVCDALPCALIGMNATLMSQYIKFVADRLLVSLGCTKIYNVENPFDWMEFISLQGKTNFFERRVGDYQKASVMSSLQDAGKNFVFKIDEDF
;
A
#
# COMPACT_ATOMS: atom_id res chain seq x y z
N SER A 1 7.36 13.82 28.50
CA SER A 1 7.46 14.00 27.03
C SER A 1 6.35 14.95 26.61
N SER A 2 6.65 16.18 26.18
CA SER A 2 5.71 17.31 26.18
C SER A 2 5.17 17.71 24.80
N THR A 3 5.15 16.81 23.82
CA THR A 3 4.49 17.09 22.53
C THR A 3 2.97 17.03 22.72
N SER A 4 2.22 17.83 21.96
CA SER A 4 0.76 17.80 22.03
C SER A 4 0.19 16.52 21.40
N PHE A 5 -1.02 16.11 21.78
CA PHE A 5 -1.70 14.98 21.14
C PHE A 5 -1.88 15.22 19.63
N ALA A 6 -2.20 16.45 19.24
CA ALA A 6 -2.37 16.84 17.84
C ALA A 6 -1.07 16.66 17.03
N GLU A 7 0.09 17.03 17.57
CA GLU A 7 1.40 16.81 16.90
C GLU A 7 1.69 15.33 16.71
N ARG A 8 1.45 14.51 17.72
CA ARG A 8 1.63 13.05 17.59
C ARG A 8 0.67 12.46 16.56
N LEU A 9 -0.55 12.96 16.48
CA LEU A 9 -1.54 12.47 15.54
C LEU A 9 -1.17 12.83 14.09
N VAL A 10 -0.66 14.04 13.85
CA VAL A 10 -0.14 14.43 12.52
C VAL A 10 1.10 13.61 12.17
N GLY A 11 2.02 13.42 13.11
CA GLY A 11 3.19 12.56 12.91
C GLY A 11 2.79 11.12 12.59
N PHE A 12 1.79 10.57 13.30
CA PHE A 12 1.23 9.26 13.02
C PHE A 12 0.62 9.19 11.62
N ALA A 13 -0.15 10.18 11.20
CA ALA A 13 -0.68 10.25 9.84
C ALA A 13 0.44 10.29 8.76
N CYS A 14 1.58 10.92 9.05
CA CYS A 14 2.74 10.90 8.16
C CYS A 14 3.40 9.51 8.09
N VAL A 15 3.47 8.78 9.21
CA VAL A 15 3.98 7.40 9.21
C VAL A 15 3.11 6.51 8.34
N GLU A 16 1.80 6.51 8.59
CA GLU A 16 0.84 5.66 7.89
C GLU A 16 0.67 6.06 6.41
N GLY A 17 0.71 7.36 6.12
CA GLY A 17 0.43 7.90 4.79
C GLY A 17 1.67 8.09 3.89
N ILE A 18 2.79 8.57 4.43
CA ILE A 18 3.97 8.98 3.66
C ILE A 18 5.04 7.89 3.69
N PHE A 19 5.50 7.47 4.87
CA PHE A 19 6.67 6.57 4.99
C PHE A 19 6.45 5.17 4.37
N PHE A 20 5.22 4.68 4.34
CA PHE A 20 4.94 3.42 3.65
C PHE A 20 4.77 3.57 2.14
N SER A 21 4.49 4.78 1.65
CA SER A 21 4.06 4.99 0.27
C SER A 21 5.15 4.68 -0.76
N GLY A 22 6.43 4.98 -0.46
CA GLY A 22 7.55 4.69 -1.33
C GLY A 22 7.74 3.19 -1.57
N SER A 23 7.74 2.43 -0.46
CA SER A 23 7.87 0.96 -0.49
C SER A 23 6.69 0.29 -1.19
N PHE A 24 5.45 0.73 -0.93
CA PHE A 24 4.27 0.20 -1.61
C PHE A 24 4.33 0.43 -3.11
N CYS A 25 4.73 1.61 -3.54
CA CYS A 25 4.89 1.94 -4.95
C CYS A 25 5.95 1.03 -5.62
N ALA A 26 7.08 0.81 -4.97
CA ALA A 26 8.14 -0.06 -5.49
C ALA A 26 7.68 -1.51 -5.66
N ILE A 27 6.89 -2.05 -4.72
CA ILE A 27 6.34 -3.41 -4.83
C ILE A 27 5.22 -3.46 -5.89
N PHE A 28 4.40 -2.42 -6.00
CA PHE A 28 3.37 -2.34 -7.04
C PHE A 28 3.94 -2.22 -8.45
N TRP A 29 5.14 -1.67 -8.61
CA TRP A 29 5.85 -1.72 -9.88
C TRP A 29 6.15 -3.17 -10.31
N LEU A 30 6.43 -4.10 -9.39
CA LEU A 30 6.53 -5.53 -9.69
C LEU A 30 5.18 -6.12 -10.10
N LYS A 31 4.10 -5.71 -9.42
CA LYS A 31 2.72 -6.12 -9.76
C LYS A 31 2.36 -5.75 -11.20
N LYS A 32 2.67 -4.52 -11.64
CA LYS A 32 2.43 -4.06 -13.02
C LYS A 32 3.03 -5.02 -14.07
N ARG A 33 4.11 -5.71 -13.72
CA ARG A 33 4.83 -6.64 -14.60
C ARG A 33 4.39 -8.09 -14.44
N GLY A 34 3.40 -8.37 -13.58
CA GLY A 34 2.94 -9.72 -13.28
C GLY A 34 3.96 -10.54 -12.48
N LEU A 35 4.83 -9.90 -11.71
CA LEU A 35 5.88 -10.56 -10.93
C LEU A 35 5.48 -10.69 -9.45
N MET A 36 5.98 -11.75 -8.80
CA MET A 36 5.85 -12.01 -7.36
C MET A 36 4.40 -11.91 -6.81
N PRO A 37 3.43 -12.68 -7.34
CA PRO A 37 2.01 -12.51 -7.05
C PRO A 37 1.66 -12.61 -5.56
N GLY A 38 2.35 -13.48 -4.81
CA GLY A 38 2.16 -13.59 -3.35
C GLY A 38 2.59 -12.34 -2.59
N LEU A 39 3.75 -11.78 -2.94
CA LEU A 39 4.24 -10.54 -2.34
C LEU A 39 3.34 -9.35 -2.68
N THR A 40 2.95 -9.22 -3.94
CA THR A 40 2.12 -8.11 -4.39
C THR A 40 0.72 -8.18 -3.80
N PHE A 41 0.16 -9.38 -3.64
CA PHE A 41 -1.12 -9.57 -2.95
C PHE A 41 -1.04 -9.17 -1.47
N SER A 42 0.02 -9.57 -0.75
CA SER A 42 0.24 -9.10 0.62
C SER A 42 0.37 -7.58 0.69
N ASN A 43 1.07 -6.97 -0.25
CA ASN A 43 1.22 -5.51 -0.33
C ASN A 43 -0.12 -4.79 -0.55
N GLU A 44 -1.03 -5.37 -1.35
CA GLU A 44 -2.40 -4.83 -1.51
C GLU A 44 -3.16 -4.81 -0.19
N LEU A 45 -3.12 -5.91 0.57
CA LEU A 45 -3.81 -5.99 1.85
C LEU A 45 -3.25 -5.01 2.87
N ILE A 46 -1.92 -4.95 2.99
CA ILE A 46 -1.24 -4.05 3.93
C ILE A 46 -1.52 -2.59 3.54
N SER A 47 -1.31 -2.21 2.28
CA SER A 47 -1.53 -0.82 1.82
C SER A 47 -2.99 -0.36 1.97
N ARG A 48 -3.95 -1.29 1.86
CA ARG A 48 -5.36 -1.00 2.17
C ARG A 48 -5.54 -0.65 3.64
N ASP A 49 -4.98 -1.47 4.53
CA ASP A 49 -5.14 -1.31 5.96
C ASP A 49 -4.42 -0.04 6.45
N GLU A 50 -3.22 0.28 5.95
CA GLU A 50 -2.54 1.55 6.28
C GLU A 50 -3.29 2.78 5.73
N GLY A 51 -3.96 2.63 4.58
CA GLY A 51 -4.86 3.65 4.07
C GLY A 51 -5.99 3.97 5.06
N LEU A 52 -6.59 2.94 5.67
CA LEU A 52 -7.62 3.11 6.70
C LEU A 52 -7.06 3.71 7.99
N HIS A 53 -5.84 3.34 8.40
CA HIS A 53 -5.18 3.94 9.57
C HIS A 53 -4.92 5.43 9.37
N CYS A 54 -4.42 5.81 8.20
CA CYS A 54 -4.19 7.20 7.81
C CYS A 54 -5.51 8.01 7.76
N ASP A 55 -6.55 7.45 7.12
CA ASP A 55 -7.88 8.09 7.06
C ASP A 55 -8.47 8.28 8.47
N PHE A 56 -8.32 7.27 9.34
CA PHE A 56 -8.74 7.37 10.74
C PHE A 56 -7.98 8.47 11.49
N ALA A 57 -6.67 8.59 11.29
CA ALA A 57 -5.87 9.65 11.89
C ALA A 57 -6.32 11.05 11.43
N CYS A 58 -6.57 11.22 10.13
CA CYS A 58 -7.09 12.47 9.56
C CYS A 58 -8.48 12.80 10.10
N MET A 59 -9.39 11.82 10.15
CA MET A 59 -10.72 11.99 10.72
C MET A 59 -10.64 12.40 12.19
N LEU A 60 -9.83 11.70 12.99
CA LEU A 60 -9.65 12.04 14.41
C LEU A 60 -9.06 13.44 14.59
N TYR A 61 -8.13 13.84 13.73
CA TYR A 61 -7.55 15.19 13.74
C TYR A 61 -8.60 16.26 13.45
N SER A 62 -9.49 16.02 12.48
CA SER A 62 -10.58 16.95 12.13
C SER A 62 -11.57 17.20 13.28
N LEU A 63 -11.67 16.25 14.23
CA LEU A 63 -12.54 16.32 15.40
C LEU A 63 -11.89 17.02 16.60
N LEU A 64 -10.62 17.42 16.51
CA LEU A 64 -9.93 18.10 17.60
C LEU A 64 -10.46 19.53 17.79
N LEU A 65 -10.81 19.87 19.03
CA LEU A 65 -11.23 21.23 19.40
C LEU A 65 -10.10 22.26 19.29
N ARG A 66 -8.84 21.81 19.40
CA ARG A 66 -7.64 22.64 19.31
C ARG A 66 -6.66 21.98 18.34
N PRO A 67 -6.88 22.11 17.02
CA PRO A 67 -5.92 21.64 16.02
C PRO A 67 -4.64 22.47 16.09
N LEU A 68 -3.60 22.00 15.40
CA LEU A 68 -2.36 22.75 15.26
C LEU A 68 -2.55 23.89 14.27
N ASP A 69 -1.65 24.87 14.36
CA ASP A 69 -1.52 25.85 13.29
C ASP A 69 -1.14 25.15 11.98
N SER A 70 -1.73 25.60 10.87
CA SER A 70 -1.50 24.99 9.56
C SER A 70 -0.03 25.04 9.15
N GLU A 71 0.75 26.03 9.59
CA GLU A 71 2.19 26.08 9.36
C GLU A 71 2.92 24.95 10.06
N ARG A 72 2.53 24.63 11.30
CA ARG A 72 3.11 23.51 12.03
C ARG A 72 2.82 22.17 11.36
N VAL A 73 1.60 21.97 10.86
CA VAL A 73 1.23 20.76 10.10
C VAL A 73 2.05 20.65 8.83
N ARG A 74 2.14 21.74 8.06
CA ARG A 74 2.93 21.81 6.82
C ARG A 74 4.40 21.48 7.06
N ASN A 75 4.99 21.98 8.14
CA ASN A 75 6.38 21.69 8.48
C ASN A 75 6.60 20.22 8.82
N ILE A 76 5.73 19.60 9.62
CA ILE A 76 5.83 18.16 9.96
C ILE A 76 5.73 17.31 8.69
N VAL A 77 4.78 17.62 7.80
CA VAL A 77 4.61 16.90 6.53
C VAL A 77 5.81 17.12 5.61
N HIS A 78 6.36 18.33 5.55
CA HIS A 78 7.54 18.63 4.75
C HIS A 78 8.75 17.81 5.21
N GLU A 79 9.03 17.79 6.52
CA GLU A 79 10.11 16.98 7.10
C GLU A 79 9.92 15.48 6.77
N ALA A 80 8.70 14.97 6.87
CA ALA A 80 8.40 13.58 6.50
C ALA A 80 8.66 13.29 5.01
N VAL A 81 8.33 14.24 4.12
CA VAL A 81 8.62 14.10 2.68
C VAL A 81 10.11 14.09 2.41
N GLU A 82 10.88 14.94 3.07
CA GLU A 82 12.35 14.97 2.89
C GLU A 82 12.98 13.63 3.30
N ILE A 83 12.61 13.13 4.49
CA ILE A 83 13.09 11.85 5.01
C ILE A 83 12.74 10.70 4.07
N GLU A 84 11.47 10.61 3.64
CA GLU A 84 11.04 9.52 2.76
C GLU A 84 11.68 9.63 1.37
N THR A 85 11.87 10.85 0.88
CA THR A 85 12.51 11.07 -0.41
C THR A 85 13.96 10.62 -0.38
N GLU A 86 14.70 10.95 0.68
CA GLU A 86 16.07 10.46 0.89
C GLU A 86 16.10 8.93 0.94
N PHE A 87 15.26 8.33 1.81
CA PHE A 87 15.19 6.88 1.96
C PHE A 87 14.89 6.16 0.65
N VAL A 88 13.85 6.57 -0.08
CA VAL A 88 13.43 5.87 -1.30
C VAL A 88 14.41 6.07 -2.45
N CYS A 89 15.07 7.23 -2.54
CA CYS A 89 16.06 7.48 -3.57
C CYS A 89 17.33 6.66 -3.34
N ASP A 90 17.75 6.50 -2.08
CA ASP A 90 18.89 5.69 -1.71
C ASP A 90 18.60 4.19 -1.78
N ALA A 91 17.37 3.78 -1.44
CA ALA A 91 16.93 2.38 -1.53
C ALA A 91 16.80 1.88 -2.98
N LEU A 92 16.67 2.79 -3.96
CA LEU A 92 16.65 2.43 -5.37
C LEU A 92 18.08 2.24 -5.89
N PRO A 93 18.53 1.00 -6.16
CA PRO A 93 19.92 0.74 -6.55
C PRO A 93 20.28 1.34 -7.93
N CYS A 94 19.28 1.59 -8.77
CA CYS A 94 19.43 2.22 -10.07
C CYS A 94 18.09 2.77 -10.58
N ALA A 95 18.15 3.53 -11.68
CA ALA A 95 16.94 3.91 -12.41
C ALA A 95 16.30 2.68 -13.07
N LEU A 96 15.13 2.30 -12.59
CA LEU A 96 14.35 1.20 -13.16
C LEU A 96 13.48 1.71 -14.32
N ILE A 97 13.17 0.82 -15.27
CA ILE A 97 12.29 1.19 -16.39
C ILE A 97 10.90 1.52 -15.86
N GLY A 98 10.48 2.79 -16.01
CA GLY A 98 9.19 3.30 -15.54
C GLY A 98 9.12 3.60 -14.04
N MET A 99 10.25 3.60 -13.32
CA MET A 99 10.35 4.04 -11.91
C MET A 99 11.79 4.44 -11.59
N ASN A 100 12.03 5.69 -11.21
CA ASN A 100 13.36 6.18 -10.86
C ASN A 100 13.26 7.16 -9.69
N ALA A 101 14.41 7.61 -9.16
CA ALA A 101 14.47 8.54 -8.05
C ALA A 101 13.60 9.79 -8.29
N THR A 102 13.69 10.42 -9.46
CA THR A 102 12.90 11.62 -9.80
C THR A 102 11.40 11.37 -9.76
N LEU A 103 10.93 10.28 -10.38
CA LEU A 103 9.51 9.90 -10.39
C LEU A 103 9.04 9.52 -8.98
N MET A 104 9.86 8.82 -8.21
CA MET A 104 9.54 8.49 -6.81
C MET A 104 9.43 9.75 -5.95
N SER A 105 10.38 10.69 -6.05
CA SER A 105 10.29 11.96 -5.32
C SER A 105 9.02 12.74 -5.68
N GLN A 106 8.63 12.75 -6.96
CA GLN A 106 7.37 13.38 -7.38
C GLN A 106 6.16 12.65 -6.78
N TYR A 107 6.18 11.32 -6.75
CA TYR A 107 5.10 10.53 -6.16
C TYR A 107 4.95 10.76 -4.65
N ILE A 108 6.05 10.81 -3.88
CA ILE A 108 6.00 11.12 -2.44
C ILE A 108 5.39 12.50 -2.21
N LYS A 109 5.76 13.50 -3.02
CA LYS A 109 5.16 14.84 -2.97
C LYS A 109 3.67 14.84 -3.29
N PHE A 110 3.23 14.05 -4.27
CA PHE A 110 1.82 13.88 -4.60
C PHE A 110 1.03 13.27 -3.44
N VAL A 111 1.58 12.25 -2.78
CA VAL A 111 0.97 11.63 -1.59
C VAL A 111 0.87 12.63 -0.43
N ALA A 112 1.92 13.42 -0.21
CA ALA A 112 1.93 14.44 0.84
C ALA A 112 0.90 15.54 0.62
N ASP A 113 0.70 16.00 -0.62
CA ASP A 113 -0.35 16.96 -0.95
C ASP A 113 -1.76 16.40 -0.68
N ARG A 114 -1.98 15.11 -0.95
CA ARG A 114 -3.26 14.45 -0.59
C ARG A 114 -3.45 14.41 0.92
N LEU A 115 -2.41 14.04 1.67
CA LEU A 115 -2.46 14.01 3.13
C LEU A 115 -2.75 15.40 3.72
N LEU A 116 -2.10 16.45 3.21
CA LEU A 116 -2.34 17.83 3.63
C LEU A 116 -3.80 18.24 3.44
N VAL A 117 -4.39 17.93 2.29
CA VAL A 117 -5.81 18.20 2.03
C VAL A 117 -6.70 17.44 3.00
N SER A 118 -6.42 16.16 3.28
CA SER A 118 -7.17 15.37 4.27
C SER A 118 -7.05 15.92 5.70
N LEU A 119 -5.92 16.56 6.04
CA LEU A 119 -5.71 17.26 7.31
C LEU A 119 -6.29 18.69 7.33
N GLY A 120 -6.99 19.12 6.27
CA GLY A 120 -7.60 20.45 6.17
C GLY A 120 -6.62 21.58 5.83
N CYS A 121 -5.43 21.25 5.34
CA CYS A 121 -4.40 22.21 4.92
C CYS A 121 -4.35 22.39 3.40
N THR A 122 -3.77 23.50 2.95
CA THR A 122 -3.48 23.73 1.53
C THR A 122 -2.28 22.91 1.06
N LYS A 123 -2.31 22.48 -0.20
CA LYS A 123 -1.19 21.79 -0.87
C LYS A 123 0.09 22.62 -0.87
N ILE A 124 1.23 21.95 -0.81
CA ILE A 124 2.56 22.59 -0.86
C ILE A 124 3.20 22.37 -2.23
N TYR A 125 3.17 21.14 -2.75
CA TYR A 125 3.97 20.75 -3.90
C TYR A 125 3.25 20.96 -5.24
N ASN A 126 1.92 20.82 -5.23
CA ASN A 126 1.03 20.93 -6.39
C ASN A 126 1.49 20.08 -7.58
N VAL A 127 1.90 18.83 -7.30
CA VAL A 127 2.35 17.87 -8.30
C VAL A 127 1.27 16.85 -8.64
N GLU A 128 1.34 16.32 -9.86
CA GLU A 128 0.49 15.22 -10.32
C GLU A 128 1.14 13.86 -10.03
N ASN A 129 0.33 12.81 -10.00
CA ASN A 129 0.80 11.44 -9.84
C ASN A 129 1.61 11.01 -11.09
N PRO A 130 2.91 10.69 -10.96
CA PRO A 130 3.72 10.26 -12.09
C PRO A 130 3.45 8.81 -12.54
N PHE A 131 2.67 8.04 -11.76
CA PHE A 131 2.41 6.62 -12.00
C PHE A 131 0.92 6.37 -12.28
N ASP A 132 0.54 6.46 -13.55
CA ASP A 132 -0.80 6.14 -14.07
C ASP A 132 -1.29 4.74 -13.65
N TRP A 133 -0.37 3.79 -13.55
CA TRP A 133 -0.64 2.41 -13.16
C TRP A 133 -1.05 2.21 -11.70
N MET A 134 -0.78 3.18 -10.81
CA MET A 134 -1.20 3.10 -9.42
C MET A 134 -2.73 3.16 -9.27
N GLU A 135 -3.42 3.90 -10.14
CA GLU A 135 -4.89 3.97 -10.13
C GLU A 135 -5.52 2.62 -10.52
N PHE A 136 -4.98 1.95 -11.54
CA PHE A 136 -5.45 0.64 -11.98
C PHE A 136 -5.25 -0.46 -10.93
N ILE A 137 -4.18 -0.38 -10.14
CA ILE A 137 -3.90 -1.33 -9.06
C ILE A 137 -4.92 -1.19 -7.92
N SER A 138 -5.34 0.04 -7.61
CA SER A 138 -6.38 0.32 -6.60
C SER A 138 -7.76 -0.21 -7.01
N LEU A 139 -8.02 -0.33 -8.33
CA LEU A 139 -9.30 -0.77 -8.89
C LEU A 139 -9.45 -2.29 -8.91
N GLN A 140 -8.37 -3.05 -9.10
CA GLN A 140 -8.43 -4.53 -9.15
C GLN A 140 -8.86 -5.18 -7.82
N GLY A 141 -8.71 -4.50 -6.68
CA GLY A 141 -9.25 -4.95 -5.39
C GLY A 141 -10.78 -4.77 -5.25
N LYS A 142 -11.43 -4.07 -6.20
CA LYS A 142 -12.89 -3.83 -6.23
C LYS A 142 -13.63 -4.77 -7.18
N THR A 143 -13.06 -5.90 -7.58
CA THR A 143 -13.87 -6.96 -8.20
C THR A 143 -14.84 -7.48 -7.15
N ASN A 144 -16.14 -7.40 -7.44
CA ASN A 144 -17.19 -7.89 -6.56
C ASN A 144 -16.89 -9.33 -6.15
N PHE A 145 -17.15 -9.66 -4.88
CA PHE A 145 -16.95 -11.00 -4.33
C PHE A 145 -17.64 -12.12 -5.16
N PHE A 146 -18.63 -11.76 -5.99
CA PHE A 146 -19.33 -12.61 -6.94
C PHE A 146 -18.64 -12.82 -8.30
N GLU A 147 -17.63 -12.03 -8.65
CA GLU A 147 -16.90 -12.10 -9.92
C GLU A 147 -15.59 -12.90 -9.81
N ARG A 148 -15.09 -13.15 -8.59
CA ARG A 148 -14.04 -14.15 -8.37
C ARG A 148 -14.64 -15.53 -8.65
N ARG A 149 -14.42 -16.06 -9.87
CA ARG A 149 -14.69 -17.47 -10.17
C ARG A 149 -13.97 -18.32 -9.12
N VAL A 150 -14.72 -19.28 -8.56
CA VAL A 150 -14.30 -20.32 -7.60
C VAL A 150 -13.28 -21.28 -8.25
N GLY A 151 -12.16 -20.74 -8.72
CA GLY A 151 -11.03 -21.46 -9.33
C GLY A 151 -9.89 -21.73 -8.35
N ASP A 152 -9.80 -20.95 -7.27
CA ASP A 152 -8.72 -21.06 -6.28
C ASP A 152 -8.89 -22.25 -5.31
N TYR A 153 -9.99 -22.99 -5.42
CA TYR A 153 -10.20 -24.31 -4.78
C TYR A 153 -10.12 -25.47 -5.79
N GLN A 154 -9.35 -25.36 -6.87
CA GLN A 154 -8.86 -26.59 -7.48
C GLN A 154 -7.82 -27.21 -6.54
N LYS A 155 -8.30 -28.06 -5.62
CA LYS A 155 -7.51 -28.97 -4.80
C LYS A 155 -6.34 -29.48 -5.63
N ALA A 156 -5.12 -29.16 -5.20
CA ALA A 156 -3.87 -29.66 -5.81
C ALA A 156 -3.81 -31.20 -5.88
N SER A 157 -4.72 -31.91 -5.20
CA SER A 157 -4.86 -33.38 -5.24
C SER A 157 -5.58 -33.92 -6.49
N VAL A 158 -6.42 -33.12 -7.19
CA VAL A 158 -7.29 -33.64 -8.27
C VAL A 158 -6.59 -33.77 -9.63
N MET A 159 -5.44 -33.10 -9.83
CA MET A 159 -4.70 -33.25 -11.10
C MET A 159 -3.71 -34.43 -11.14
N SER A 160 -3.37 -35.05 -10.00
CA SER A 160 -2.51 -36.26 -10.04
C SER A 160 -3.27 -37.54 -10.40
N SER A 161 -4.60 -37.53 -10.28
CA SER A 161 -5.45 -38.72 -10.46
C SER A 161 -5.95 -38.94 -11.90
N LEU A 162 -5.61 -38.05 -12.84
CA LEU A 162 -5.99 -38.21 -14.25
C LEU A 162 -4.91 -38.87 -15.12
N GLN A 163 -3.75 -39.22 -14.55
CA GLN A 163 -2.65 -39.86 -15.30
C GLN A 163 -2.56 -41.39 -15.14
N ASP A 164 -3.38 -42.01 -14.29
CA ASP A 164 -3.33 -43.46 -14.07
C ASP A 164 -4.73 -44.09 -14.18
N ALA A 165 -5.26 -44.08 -15.40
CA ALA A 165 -6.55 -44.67 -15.76
C ALA A 165 -6.46 -46.21 -15.84
N GLY A 166 -6.30 -46.89 -14.70
CA GLY A 166 -6.15 -48.35 -14.75
C GLY A 166 -6.30 -49.19 -13.50
N LYS A 167 -6.67 -48.67 -12.32
CA LYS A 167 -6.85 -49.53 -11.12
C LYS A 167 -8.09 -49.15 -10.30
N ASN A 168 -8.97 -50.13 -10.10
CA ASN A 168 -10.08 -50.07 -9.15
C ASN A 168 -9.53 -49.83 -7.74
N PHE A 169 -9.75 -48.64 -7.19
CA PHE A 169 -9.42 -48.33 -5.80
C PHE A 169 -10.43 -48.99 -4.86
N VAL A 170 -10.06 -50.11 -4.25
CA VAL A 170 -10.74 -50.67 -3.07
C VAL A 170 -10.25 -49.91 -1.85
N PHE A 171 -11.18 -49.26 -1.14
CA PHE A 171 -10.90 -48.55 0.09
C PHE A 171 -10.66 -49.56 1.22
N LYS A 172 -9.47 -49.55 1.84
CA LYS A 172 -9.18 -50.28 3.08
C LYS A 172 -8.87 -49.27 4.18
N ILE A 173 -9.62 -49.36 5.27
CA ILE A 173 -9.37 -48.66 6.53
C ILE A 173 -8.70 -49.70 7.42
N ASP A 174 -7.39 -49.64 7.55
CA ASP A 174 -6.63 -50.15 8.69
C ASP A 174 -5.16 -49.79 8.44
N GLU A 175 -4.70 -48.67 8.98
CA GLU A 175 -3.32 -48.53 9.48
C GLU A 175 -3.36 -47.64 10.73
N ASP A 176 -2.90 -48.22 11.84
CA ASP A 176 -2.76 -47.62 13.16
C ASP A 176 -1.66 -46.53 13.19
N PHE A 177 -1.96 -45.43 13.88
CA PHE A 177 -1.12 -44.29 14.33
C PHE A 177 0.24 -44.02 13.67
#